data_AF-A0A8M1KGW9-F1
#
_entry.id   AF-A0A8M1KGW9-F1
#
_cell.length_a   1.000
_cell.length_b   1.000
_cell.length_c   1.000
_cell.angle_alpha   90.00
_cell.angle_beta   90.00
_cell.angle_gamma   90.00
#
_symmetry.space_group_name_H-M   'P 1'
#
loop_
_entity.id
_entity.type
_entity.pdbx_description
1 polymer ?
#
loop_
_entity_poly.entity_id
_entity_poly.type
_entity_poly.pdbx_seq_one_letter_code
_entity_poly.pdbx_strand_id
1 'polypeptide(L)'
;MGVDVSLNDIKRLTPRFTISPNGYYFAIDPNGYVLLHPNLQPKNPKFQEPVTLDFLDAELENANKVEIRKQMIDGETGAMTIDTLVKSYDERYIDRGGRTYTWAPVNGTDYSLALVLPEYGRHYLRANLGDTIQQAKSILGKYCQICTTFSISFQFFSRSVYILFINIFLLLTLSLIFIMFQPCHFPFFFFIIWCLHVNLH
;
A
#
# COMPACT_ATOMS: atom_id res chain seq x y z
N MET A 1 31.31 5.48 10.91
CA MET A 1 30.02 5.33 11.63
C MET A 1 28.96 5.12 10.58
N GLY A 2 28.10 4.10 10.73
CA GLY A 2 26.98 3.84 9.82
C GLY A 2 25.67 3.93 10.58
N VAL A 3 24.60 4.36 9.92
CA VAL A 3 23.25 4.43 10.47
C VAL A 3 22.33 3.69 9.52
N ASP A 4 21.55 2.75 10.05
CA ASP A 4 20.63 1.96 9.25
C ASP A 4 19.34 2.75 8.99
N VAL A 5 18.90 2.76 7.74
CA VAL A 5 17.61 3.31 7.32
C VAL A 5 16.73 2.17 6.83
N SER A 6 15.55 2.00 7.43
CA SER A 6 14.64 0.94 7.03
C SER A 6 13.86 1.31 5.76
N LEU A 7 13.65 0.34 4.86
CA LEU A 7 12.81 0.54 3.67
C LEU A 7 11.36 0.91 4.03
N ASN A 8 10.90 0.55 5.22
CA ASN A 8 9.55 0.87 5.68
C ASN A 8 9.40 2.37 5.98
N ASP A 9 10.45 3.03 6.46
CA ASP A 9 10.42 4.47 6.70
C ASP A 9 10.39 5.23 5.37
N ILE A 10 11.14 4.77 4.37
CA ILE A 10 11.07 5.31 3.00
C ILE A 10 9.67 5.13 2.41
N LYS A 11 9.08 3.93 2.56
CA LYS A 11 7.71 3.63 2.07
C LYS A 11 6.65 4.53 2.71
N ARG A 12 6.84 4.97 3.96
CA ARG A 12 5.93 5.92 4.63
C ARG A 12 5.96 7.31 4.02
N LEU A 13 7.11 7.73 3.47
CA LEU A 13 7.25 9.01 2.78
C LEU A 13 6.55 9.03 1.41
N THR A 14 6.32 7.86 0.81
CA THR A 14 5.65 7.71 -0.50
C THR A 14 4.22 7.17 -0.33
N PRO A 15 3.21 8.02 -0.09
CA PRO A 15 1.84 7.56 0.15
C PRO A 15 1.25 6.92 -1.12
N ARG A 16 0.81 5.66 -1.01
CA ARG A 16 0.18 4.93 -2.12
C ARG A 16 -1.34 5.10 -2.21
N PHE A 17 -1.99 5.53 -1.12
CA PHE A 17 -3.46 5.57 -1.05
C PHE A 17 -4.11 6.67 -1.90
N THR A 18 -3.37 7.75 -2.17
CA THR A 18 -3.82 8.82 -3.06
C THR A 18 -3.68 8.46 -4.53
N ILE A 19 -2.95 7.39 -4.83
CA ILE A 19 -2.65 6.95 -6.18
C ILE A 19 -3.53 5.75 -6.52
N SER A 20 -3.89 5.62 -7.80
CA SER A 20 -4.61 4.45 -8.31
C SER A 20 -3.88 3.15 -7.98
N PRO A 21 -4.57 2.00 -7.78
CA PRO A 21 -3.93 0.72 -7.44
C PRO A 21 -2.78 0.30 -8.37
N ASN A 22 -2.85 0.72 -9.63
CA ASN A 22 -1.85 0.40 -10.64
C ASN A 22 -0.73 1.44 -10.74
N GLY A 23 -0.74 2.49 -9.92
CA GLY A 23 0.34 3.46 -9.84
C GLY A 23 1.27 3.14 -8.68
N TYR A 24 2.57 3.34 -8.89
CA TYR A 24 3.59 3.02 -7.90
C TYR A 24 4.81 3.93 -8.05
N TYR A 25 5.54 4.05 -6.95
CA TYR A 25 6.85 4.67 -6.92
C TYR A 25 7.93 3.62 -7.08
N PHE A 26 9.01 3.99 -7.75
CA PHE A 26 10.26 3.24 -7.74
C PHE A 26 11.45 4.19 -7.61
N ALA A 27 12.51 3.71 -6.98
CA ALA A 27 13.74 4.47 -6.79
C ALA A 27 14.92 3.68 -7.31
N ILE A 28 15.84 4.36 -7.99
CA ILE A 28 16.99 3.76 -8.67
C ILE A 28 18.29 4.41 -8.18
N ASP A 29 19.30 3.56 -8.01
CA ASP A 29 20.68 3.91 -7.72
C ASP A 29 21.41 4.35 -9.00
N PRO A 30 22.54 5.08 -8.93
CA PRO A 30 23.32 5.44 -10.12
C PRO A 30 23.86 4.20 -10.88
N ASN A 31 23.88 3.03 -10.23
CA ASN A 31 24.23 1.75 -10.85
C ASN A 31 23.05 1.09 -11.60
N GLY A 32 21.83 1.61 -11.46
CA GLY A 32 20.60 1.05 -12.04
C GLY A 32 19.87 0.02 -11.17
N TYR A 33 20.36 -0.24 -9.95
CA TYR A 33 19.65 -1.11 -9.00
C TYR A 33 18.43 -0.42 -8.42
N VAL A 34 17.38 -1.20 -8.17
CA VAL A 34 16.13 -0.67 -7.64
C VAL A 34 16.08 -0.79 -6.13
N LEU A 35 15.98 0.36 -5.45
CA LEU A 35 15.82 0.44 -4.00
C LEU A 35 14.38 0.13 -3.56
N LEU A 36 13.39 0.55 -4.35
CA LEU A 36 11.97 0.42 -4.02
C LEU A 36 11.18 -0.01 -5.24
N HIS A 37 10.48 -1.14 -5.16
CA HIS A 37 9.57 -1.63 -6.20
C HIS A 37 8.49 -2.53 -5.60
N PRO A 38 7.25 -2.58 -6.15
CA PRO A 38 6.25 -3.56 -5.75
C PRO A 38 6.70 -5.02 -5.95
N ASN A 39 7.48 -5.31 -7.01
CA ASN A 39 7.99 -6.66 -7.28
C ASN A 39 9.26 -7.02 -6.49
N LEU A 40 9.81 -6.08 -5.71
CA LEU A 40 10.98 -6.37 -4.87
C LEU A 40 10.53 -7.22 -3.67
N GLN A 41 10.75 -8.53 -3.77
CA GLN A 41 10.42 -9.46 -2.70
C GLN A 41 11.49 -9.39 -1.60
N PRO A 42 11.12 -9.41 -0.30
CA PRO A 42 12.09 -9.49 0.77
C PRO A 42 12.88 -10.79 0.65
N LYS A 43 14.22 -10.70 0.73
CA LYS A 43 15.09 -11.87 0.67
C LYS A 43 14.75 -12.84 1.80
N ASN A 44 14.84 -14.13 1.48
CA ASN A 44 14.85 -15.19 2.48
C ASN A 44 16.05 -14.96 3.42
N PRO A 45 15.90 -15.04 4.75
CA PRO A 45 16.92 -14.64 5.73
C PRO A 45 18.21 -15.48 5.69
N LYS A 46 18.31 -16.47 4.79
CA LYS A 46 19.43 -17.39 4.66
C LYS A 46 20.53 -16.91 3.69
N PHE A 47 20.29 -15.86 2.89
CA PHE A 47 21.27 -15.35 1.93
C PHE A 47 21.90 -14.05 2.43
N GLN A 48 23.23 -14.05 2.55
CA GLN A 48 24.04 -12.92 3.00
C GLN A 48 24.32 -11.88 1.90
N GLU A 49 23.94 -12.17 0.65
CA GLU A 49 24.16 -11.26 -0.47
C GLU A 49 23.13 -10.12 -0.50
N PRO A 50 23.48 -8.91 -0.94
CA PRO A 50 22.54 -7.81 -1.11
C PRO A 50 21.50 -8.11 -2.20
N VAL A 51 20.27 -7.62 -2.06
CA VAL A 51 19.23 -7.73 -3.10
C VAL A 51 19.57 -6.76 -4.22
N THR A 52 20.21 -7.25 -5.28
CA THR A 52 20.51 -6.46 -6.47
C THR A 52 19.54 -6.85 -7.56
N LEU A 53 18.35 -6.24 -7.56
CA LEU A 53 17.39 -6.38 -8.66
C LEU A 53 17.49 -5.13 -9.53
N ASP A 54 17.74 -5.33 -10.82
CA ASP A 54 17.74 -4.26 -11.81
C ASP A 54 16.29 -3.87 -12.18
N PHE A 55 16.10 -2.62 -12.59
CA PHE A 55 14.83 -2.12 -13.11
C PHE A 55 14.36 -2.90 -14.35
N LEU A 56 15.30 -3.24 -15.24
CA LEU A 56 14.96 -3.98 -16.47
C LEU A 56 14.62 -5.45 -16.20
N ASP A 57 15.01 -5.99 -15.05
CA ASP A 57 14.64 -7.34 -14.60
C ASP A 57 13.34 -7.32 -13.79
N ALA A 58 13.09 -6.24 -13.05
CA ALA A 58 11.90 -6.07 -12.22
C ALA A 58 10.61 -5.91 -13.03
N GLU A 59 10.73 -5.44 -14.28
CA GLU A 59 9.64 -5.21 -15.20
C GLU A 59 9.95 -5.80 -16.59
N LEU A 60 8.94 -5.88 -17.46
CA LEU A 60 9.19 -6.26 -18.86
C LEU A 60 10.02 -5.19 -19.57
N GLU A 61 11.17 -5.60 -20.07
CA GLU A 61 12.14 -4.77 -20.80
C GLU A 61 11.51 -4.13 -22.05
N ASN A 62 11.81 -2.86 -22.29
CA ASN A 62 11.39 -2.10 -23.47
C ASN A 62 12.47 -1.06 -23.81
N ALA A 63 12.64 -0.73 -25.09
CA ALA A 63 13.63 0.27 -25.53
C ALA A 63 13.45 1.62 -24.81
N ASN A 64 12.22 2.12 -24.73
CA ASN A 64 11.91 3.38 -24.04
C ASN A 64 12.22 3.32 -22.52
N LYS A 65 12.14 2.14 -21.89
CA LYS A 65 12.49 1.98 -20.47
C LYS A 65 13.99 2.01 -20.25
N VAL A 66 14.78 1.54 -21.21
CA VAL A 66 16.25 1.67 -21.19
C VAL A 66 16.64 3.16 -21.25
N GLU A 67 15.95 3.95 -22.06
CA GLU A 67 16.15 5.41 -22.13
C GLU A 67 15.80 6.09 -20.80
N ILE A 68 14.63 5.79 -20.21
CA ILE A 68 14.24 6.32 -18.89
C ILE A 68 15.29 5.97 -17.84
N ARG A 69 15.74 4.70 -17.79
CA ARG A 69 16.77 4.26 -16.86
C ARG A 69 18.04 5.08 -17.02
N LYS A 70 18.49 5.31 -18.26
CA LYS A 70 19.68 6.11 -18.54
C LYS A 70 19.52 7.55 -18.06
N GLN A 71 18.42 8.21 -18.39
CA GLN A 71 18.12 9.59 -17.97
C GLN A 71 18.05 9.71 -16.44
N MET A 72 17.50 8.71 -15.75
CA MET A 72 17.48 8.67 -14.29
C MET A 72 18.87 8.49 -13.69
N ILE A 73 19.74 7.68 -14.29
CA ILE A 73 21.14 7.49 -13.87
C ILE A 73 21.93 8.78 -14.09
N ASP A 74 21.68 9.47 -15.20
CA ASP A 74 22.30 10.77 -15.53
C ASP A 74 21.78 11.91 -14.62
N GLY A 75 20.78 11.65 -13.77
CA GLY A 75 20.21 12.61 -12.82
C GLY A 75 19.28 13.64 -13.47
N GLU A 76 18.78 13.36 -14.68
CA GLU A 76 17.87 14.26 -15.39
C GLU A 76 16.44 14.18 -14.81
N THR A 77 15.68 15.25 -14.98
CA THR A 77 14.25 15.28 -14.64
C THR A 77 13.44 15.20 -15.93
N GLY A 78 12.44 14.33 -15.97
CA GLY A 78 11.66 14.13 -17.19
C GLY A 78 10.35 13.38 -16.98
N ALA A 79 9.57 13.32 -18.05
CA ALA A 79 8.32 12.59 -18.12
C ALA A 79 8.15 11.97 -19.50
N MET A 80 7.74 10.71 -19.55
CA MET A 80 7.50 9.98 -20.78
C MET A 80 6.26 9.11 -20.65
N THR A 81 5.40 9.13 -21.66
CA THR A 81 4.24 8.24 -21.72
C THR A 81 4.55 7.12 -22.70
N ILE A 82 4.46 5.88 -22.24
CA ILE A 82 4.79 4.68 -23.02
C ILE A 82 3.64 3.68 -22.87
N ASP A 83 3.27 3.06 -23.98
CA ASP A 83 2.44 1.85 -23.96
C ASP A 83 3.30 0.65 -23.61
N THR A 84 3.09 0.10 -22.42
CA THR A 84 3.88 -1.02 -21.90
C THR A 84 3.02 -2.24 -21.63
N LEU A 85 3.66 -3.40 -21.68
CA LEU A 85 3.10 -4.65 -21.20
C LEU A 85 3.31 -4.74 -19.69
N VAL A 86 2.23 -4.98 -18.95
CA VAL A 86 2.23 -5.12 -17.49
C VAL A 86 1.91 -6.56 -17.16
N LYS A 87 2.79 -7.21 -16.42
CA LYS A 87 2.56 -8.57 -15.90
C LYS A 87 1.58 -8.49 -14.73
N SER A 88 0.59 -9.37 -14.73
CA SER A 88 -0.34 -9.51 -13.60
C SER A 88 0.38 -10.07 -12.36
N TYR A 89 -0.19 -9.83 -11.17
CA TYR A 89 0.35 -10.29 -9.90
C TYR A 89 0.50 -11.82 -9.84
N ASP A 90 -0.47 -12.55 -10.39
CA ASP A 90 -0.45 -14.02 -10.43
C ASP A 90 0.49 -14.57 -11.52
N GLU A 91 1.17 -13.70 -12.26
CA GLU A 91 2.10 -14.02 -13.34
C GLU A 91 1.52 -14.74 -14.56
N ARG A 92 0.17 -14.87 -14.62
CA ARG A 92 -0.54 -15.63 -15.67
C ARG A 92 -1.01 -14.79 -16.85
N TYR A 93 -1.13 -13.48 -16.67
CA TYR A 93 -1.70 -12.57 -17.65
C TYR A 93 -0.77 -11.40 -17.92
N ILE A 94 -0.84 -10.88 -19.14
CA ILE A 94 -0.13 -9.69 -19.58
C ILE A 94 -1.16 -8.72 -20.12
N ASP A 95 -1.24 -7.54 -19.51
CA ASP A 95 -2.12 -6.47 -19.93
C ASP A 95 -1.33 -5.40 -20.67
N ARG A 96 -1.87 -4.88 -21.78
CA ARG A 96 -1.30 -3.73 -22.47
C ARG A 96 -1.95 -2.46 -21.96
N GLY A 97 -1.15 -1.47 -21.56
CA GLY A 97 -1.69 -0.18 -21.15
C GLY A 97 -0.67 0.96 -21.21
N GLY A 98 -1.16 2.14 -21.56
CA GLY A 98 -0.41 3.38 -21.52
C GLY A 98 -0.10 3.80 -20.08
N ARG A 99 1.18 4.03 -19.80
CA ARG A 99 1.68 4.49 -18.51
C ARG A 99 2.54 5.72 -18.70
N THR A 100 2.30 6.73 -17.88
CA THR A 100 3.17 7.90 -17.78
C THR A 100 4.18 7.65 -16.67
N TYR A 101 5.46 7.61 -17.05
CA TYR A 101 6.60 7.57 -16.16
C TYR A 101 7.05 9.01 -15.95
N THR A 102 7.25 9.39 -14.69
CA THR A 102 7.77 10.71 -14.29
C THR A 102 8.91 10.47 -13.34
N TRP A 103 10.04 11.16 -13.50
CA TRP A 103 11.22 10.94 -12.65
C TRP A 103 11.95 12.24 -12.35
N ALA A 104 12.60 12.27 -11.19
CA ALA A 104 13.41 13.38 -10.72
C ALA A 104 14.51 12.87 -9.77
N PRO A 105 15.70 13.51 -9.75
CA PRO A 105 16.75 13.20 -8.80
C PRO A 105 16.34 13.61 -7.37
N VAL A 106 16.80 12.86 -6.37
CA VAL A 106 16.57 13.18 -4.96
C VAL A 106 17.70 14.07 -4.45
N ASN A 107 17.36 15.32 -4.10
CA ASN A 107 18.33 16.29 -3.60
C ASN A 107 19.13 15.76 -2.39
N GLY A 108 20.46 15.79 -2.50
CA GLY A 108 21.38 15.39 -1.43
C GLY A 108 21.73 13.90 -1.40
N THR A 109 21.29 13.12 -2.39
CA THR A 109 21.67 11.72 -2.58
C THR A 109 21.85 11.41 -4.07
N ASP A 110 22.50 10.30 -4.39
CA ASP A 110 22.69 9.86 -5.78
C ASP A 110 21.48 9.07 -6.33
N TYR A 111 20.40 8.97 -5.56
CA TYR A 111 19.20 8.24 -5.96
C TYR A 111 18.29 9.09 -6.82
N SER A 112 17.66 8.46 -7.80
CA SER A 112 16.59 9.03 -8.61
C SER A 112 15.27 8.37 -8.28
N LEU A 113 14.23 9.19 -8.05
CA LEU A 113 12.89 8.73 -7.73
C LEU A 113 12.01 8.87 -8.97
N ALA A 114 11.19 7.85 -9.22
CA ALA A 114 10.20 7.85 -10.27
C ALA A 114 8.82 7.43 -9.79
N LEU A 115 7.82 7.90 -10.51
CA LEU A 115 6.41 7.65 -10.30
C LEU A 115 5.79 7.19 -11.62
N VAL A 116 5.14 6.02 -11.56
CA VAL A 116 4.38 5.44 -12.68
C VAL A 116 2.91 5.65 -12.41
N LEU A 117 2.22 6.29 -13.35
CA LEU A 117 0.78 6.49 -13.29
C LEU A 117 0.10 6.06 -14.59
N PRO A 118 -1.02 5.32 -14.53
CA PRO A 118 -1.91 5.23 -15.68
C PRO A 118 -2.61 6.57 -15.93
N GLU A 119 -3.03 6.82 -17.17
CA GLU A 119 -3.70 8.07 -17.54
C GLU A 119 -4.98 8.34 -16.73
N TYR A 120 -5.77 7.29 -16.46
CA TYR A 120 -6.97 7.39 -15.62
C TYR A 120 -6.66 7.65 -14.13
N GLY A 121 -5.42 7.45 -13.70
CA GLY A 121 -4.97 7.59 -12.32
C GLY A 121 -4.55 9.01 -11.91
N ARG A 122 -4.73 10.01 -12.80
CA ARG A 122 -4.35 11.42 -12.55
C ARG A 122 -5.23 12.12 -11.51
N HIS A 123 -6.45 11.63 -11.31
CA HIS A 123 -7.41 12.20 -10.38
C HIS A 123 -7.68 11.22 -9.24
N TYR A 124 -7.82 11.73 -8.03
CA TYR A 124 -8.19 10.94 -6.86
C TYR A 124 -9.37 11.58 -6.14
N LEU A 125 -10.15 10.74 -5.48
CA LEU A 125 -11.28 11.18 -4.68
C LEU A 125 -10.79 11.54 -3.29
N ARG A 126 -11.03 12.79 -2.88
CA ARG A 126 -10.82 13.24 -1.50
C ARG A 126 -12.18 13.34 -0.81
N ALA A 127 -12.40 12.51 0.21
CA ALA A 127 -13.61 12.58 1.00
C ALA A 127 -13.60 13.84 1.88
N ASN A 128 -14.42 14.83 1.53
CA ASN A 128 -14.65 16.03 2.34
C ASN A 128 -15.87 15.80 3.24
N LEU A 129 -15.72 14.97 4.27
CA LEU A 129 -16.74 14.75 5.28
C LEU A 129 -16.59 15.83 6.36
N GLY A 130 -17.16 17.02 6.12
CA GLY A 130 -17.08 18.13 7.07
C GLY A 130 -17.93 17.92 8.33
N ASP A 131 -19.02 17.15 8.21
CA ASP A 131 -19.98 16.98 9.29
C ASP A 131 -19.72 15.70 10.10
N THR A 132 -19.55 15.84 11.41
CA THR A 132 -19.42 14.73 12.37
C THR A 132 -20.60 13.75 12.29
N ILE A 133 -21.80 14.25 11.99
CA ILE A 133 -23.02 13.43 11.85
C ILE A 133 -22.98 12.57 10.58
N GLN A 134 -22.45 13.09 9.46
CA GLN A 134 -22.32 12.32 8.23
C GLN A 134 -21.25 11.23 8.36
N GLN A 135 -20.14 11.55 9.04
CA GLN A 135 -19.13 10.56 9.41
C GLN A 135 -19.73 9.47 10.30
N ALA A 136 -20.43 9.84 11.37
CA ALA A 136 -21.08 8.89 12.27
C ALA A 136 -22.13 8.02 11.56
N LYS A 137 -22.97 8.60 10.69
CA LYS A 137 -23.93 7.83 9.87
C LYS A 137 -23.23 6.85 8.93
N SER A 138 -22.12 7.23 8.30
CA SER A 138 -21.36 6.36 7.41
C SER A 138 -20.70 5.18 8.14
N ILE A 139 -20.34 5.37 9.41
CA ILE A 139 -19.76 4.34 10.28
C ILE A 139 -20.87 3.46 10.83
N LEU A 140 -21.90 4.04 11.44
CA LEU A 140 -23.03 3.33 12.07
C LEU A 140 -23.92 2.60 11.07
N GLY A 141 -24.14 3.16 9.87
CA GLY A 141 -24.89 2.50 8.80
C GLY A 141 -24.27 1.16 8.38
N LYS A 142 -22.93 1.05 8.41
CA LYS A 142 -22.21 -0.19 8.12
C LYS A 142 -22.34 -1.23 9.25
N TYR A 143 -22.41 -0.80 10.51
CA TYR A 143 -22.63 -1.69 11.66
C TYR A 143 -24.08 -2.17 11.78
N CYS A 144 -25.06 -1.31 11.46
CA CYS A 144 -26.48 -1.66 11.52
C CYS A 144 -26.85 -2.72 10.47
N GLN A 145 -26.30 -2.63 9.26
CA GLN A 145 -26.56 -3.60 8.19
C GLN A 145 -26.01 -5.01 8.51
N ILE A 146 -24.90 -5.10 9.24
CA ILE A 146 -24.35 -6.38 9.73
C ILE A 146 -25.30 -7.04 10.76
N CYS A 147 -26.09 -6.25 11.48
CA CYS A 147 -26.96 -6.75 12.54
C CYS A 147 -28.41 -7.02 12.07
N THR A 148 -28.88 -6.36 11.00
CA THR A 148 -30.30 -6.40 10.60
C THR A 148 -30.61 -7.25 9.37
N THR A 149 -29.63 -7.74 8.60
CA THR A 149 -29.92 -8.58 7.43
C THR A 149 -29.35 -9.99 7.58
N PHE A 150 -30.27 -10.94 7.78
CA PHE A 150 -30.14 -12.35 7.37
C PHE A 150 -30.12 -12.45 5.83
N SER A 151 -29.24 -11.67 5.19
CA SER A 151 -28.96 -11.68 3.76
C SER A 151 -27.46 -11.47 3.66
N ILE A 152 -26.74 -12.59 3.64
CA ILE A 152 -25.28 -12.67 3.76
C ILE A 152 -24.66 -11.98 2.54
N SER A 153 -24.31 -10.71 2.67
CA SER A 153 -23.33 -10.05 1.82
C SER A 153 -22.03 -9.97 2.65
N PHE A 154 -21.08 -10.85 2.35
CA PHE A 154 -19.77 -10.87 3.02
C PHE A 154 -19.00 -9.60 2.63
N GLN A 155 -18.85 -8.67 3.57
CA GLN A 155 -18.13 -7.43 3.34
C GLN A 155 -16.68 -7.54 3.82
N PHE A 156 -15.74 -7.50 2.89
CA PHE A 156 -14.30 -7.53 3.18
C PHE A 156 -13.77 -6.10 3.39
N PHE A 157 -13.08 -5.87 4.50
CA PHE A 157 -12.30 -4.64 4.70
C PHE A 157 -10.82 -4.92 4.42
N SER A 158 -10.08 -3.90 3.96
CA SER A 158 -8.63 -4.01 3.80
C SER A 158 -7.91 -3.88 5.14
N ARG A 159 -6.79 -4.58 5.34
CA ARG A 159 -5.99 -4.57 6.59
C ARG A 159 -5.59 -3.16 7.05
N SER A 160 -5.35 -2.24 6.12
CA SER A 160 -5.05 -0.84 6.43
C SER A 160 -6.22 -0.11 7.11
N VAL A 161 -7.46 -0.51 6.80
CA VAL A 161 -8.67 0.00 7.46
C VAL A 161 -8.81 -0.65 8.85
N TYR A 162 -8.53 -1.95 8.97
CA TYR A 162 -8.59 -2.69 10.25
C TYR A 162 -7.66 -2.15 11.34
N ILE A 163 -6.44 -1.71 11.02
CA ILE A 163 -5.48 -1.20 12.03
C ILE A 163 -5.98 0.12 12.65
N LEU A 164 -6.65 0.97 11.85
CA LEU A 164 -7.31 2.17 12.37
C LEU A 164 -8.49 1.79 13.28
N PHE A 165 -9.28 0.79 12.88
CA PHE A 165 -10.40 0.27 13.67
C PHE A 165 -9.97 -0.38 14.99
N ILE A 166 -8.88 -1.17 15.02
CA ILE A 166 -8.39 -1.81 16.25
C ILE A 166 -7.90 -0.76 17.23
N ASN A 167 -7.15 0.26 16.80
CA ASN A 167 -6.71 1.33 17.69
C ASN A 167 -7.89 2.12 18.28
N ILE A 168 -8.91 2.40 17.47
CA ILE A 168 -10.13 3.09 17.93
C ILE A 168 -10.96 2.18 18.86
N PHE A 169 -11.07 0.90 18.55
CA PHE A 169 -11.80 -0.07 19.38
C PHE A 169 -11.09 -0.33 20.72
N LEU A 170 -9.74 -0.37 20.75
CA LEU A 170 -8.96 -0.48 21.98
C LEU A 170 -9.14 0.75 22.90
N LEU A 171 -9.21 1.95 22.30
CA LEU A 171 -9.51 3.21 23.01
C LEU A 171 -10.95 3.24 23.55
N LEU A 172 -11.92 2.72 22.80
CA LEU A 172 -13.31 2.63 23.23
C LEU A 172 -13.53 1.53 24.28
N THR A 173 -12.85 0.40 24.21
CA THR A 173 -12.94 -0.65 25.24
C THR A 173 -12.23 -0.23 26.53
N LEU A 174 -11.09 0.46 26.47
CA LEU A 174 -10.45 1.04 27.66
C LEU A 174 -11.32 2.09 28.37
N SER A 175 -12.13 2.83 27.64
CA SER A 175 -13.09 3.80 28.22
C SER A 175 -14.40 3.14 28.69
N LEU A 176 -14.86 2.07 28.04
CA LEU A 176 -16.03 1.29 28.46
C LEU A 176 -15.76 0.34 29.65
N ILE A 177 -14.51 -0.10 29.85
CA ILE A 177 -14.11 -0.89 31.03
C ILE A 177 -14.26 -0.08 32.33
N PHE A 178 -14.24 1.26 32.26
CA PHE A 178 -14.54 2.13 33.41
C PHE A 178 -16.05 2.30 33.69
N ILE A 179 -16.93 1.90 32.78
CA ILE A 179 -18.37 2.17 32.85
C ILE A 179 -19.20 0.89 33.09
N MET A 180 -18.64 -0.31 32.89
CA MET A 180 -19.38 -1.57 33.01
C MET A 180 -18.98 -2.43 34.22
N PHE A 181 -19.11 -1.86 35.42
CA PHE A 181 -19.40 -2.64 36.62
C PHE A 181 -20.93 -2.69 36.83
N GLN A 182 -21.64 -3.43 35.97
CA GLN A 182 -22.90 -4.10 36.34
C GLN A 182 -23.27 -5.19 35.33
N PRO A 183 -23.80 -6.35 35.77
CA PRO A 183 -23.74 -7.59 35.00
C PRO A 183 -25.07 -7.85 34.27
N CYS A 184 -25.04 -8.20 32.98
CA CYS A 184 -26.12 -8.96 32.35
C CYS A 184 -25.64 -9.59 31.02
N HIS A 185 -25.58 -10.92 31.03
CA HIS A 185 -25.68 -11.89 29.92
C HIS A 185 -24.70 -11.84 28.73
N PHE A 186 -23.63 -12.62 28.89
CA PHE A 186 -22.88 -13.32 27.83
C PHE A 186 -23.61 -14.62 27.42
N PRO A 187 -23.65 -14.96 26.12
CA PRO A 187 -22.81 -16.08 25.69
C PRO A 187 -22.09 -15.89 24.33
N PHE A 188 -22.33 -14.83 23.56
CA PHE A 188 -21.77 -14.70 22.19
C PHE A 188 -20.28 -14.33 22.13
N PHE A 189 -19.72 -13.81 23.21
CA PHE A 189 -18.36 -13.27 23.20
C PHE A 189 -17.28 -14.34 23.41
N PHE A 190 -17.66 -15.54 23.87
CA PHE A 190 -16.73 -16.67 23.95
C PHE A 190 -16.35 -17.22 22.56
N PHE A 191 -17.21 -17.07 21.55
CA PHE A 191 -16.91 -17.59 20.21
C PHE A 191 -15.87 -16.74 19.47
N ILE A 192 -15.88 -15.42 19.68
CA ILE A 192 -14.92 -14.49 19.07
C ILE A 192 -13.52 -14.64 19.69
N ILE A 193 -13.45 -14.87 21.01
CA ILE A 193 -12.18 -15.10 21.71
C ILE A 193 -11.56 -16.45 21.32
N TRP A 194 -12.37 -17.49 21.10
CA TRP A 194 -11.86 -18.78 20.63
C TRP A 194 -11.30 -18.68 19.20
N CYS A 195 -11.97 -17.98 18.28
CA CYS A 195 -11.42 -17.71 16.95
C CYS A 195 -10.12 -16.88 16.97
N LEU A 196 -9.96 -15.98 17.96
CA LEU A 196 -8.73 -15.20 18.14
C LEU A 196 -7.56 -16.05 18.62
N HIS A 197 -7.80 -17.07 19.45
CA HIS A 197 -6.72 -17.94 19.94
C HIS A 197 -6.26 -18.97 18.89
N VAL A 198 -7.15 -19.44 18.02
CA VAL A 198 -6.83 -20.46 17.01
C VAL A 198 -6.05 -19.90 15.80
N ASN A 199 -6.13 -18.60 15.51
CA ASN A 199 -5.39 -17.97 14.41
C ASN A 199 -4.02 -17.37 14.82
N LEU A 200 -3.63 -17.53 16.09
CA LEU A 200 -2.37 -16.97 16.62
C LEU A 200 -1.27 -18.03 16.81
N HIS A 201 -1.42 -19.20 16.18
CA HIS A 201 -0.41 -20.27 16.18
C HIS A 201 -0.02 -20.70 14.77
#